data_AF-A0A526R475-F1
#
_entry.id   AF-A0A526R475-F1
#
_cell.length_a   1.000
_cell.length_b   1.000
_cell.length_c   1.000
_cell.angle_alpha   90.00
_cell.angle_beta   90.00
_cell.angle_gamma   90.00
#
_symmetry.space_group_name_H-M   'P 1'
#
loop_
_entity.id
_entity.type
_entity.pdbx_description
1 polymer ?
#
loop_
_entity_poly.entity_id
_entity_poly.type
_entity_poly.pdbx_seq_one_letter_code
_entity_poly.pdbx_strand_id
1 'polypeptide(L)'
;AVVFEWQDLAGGEVLMHDPTVWVTSETHHRHEERPVPIALYSRDGWCRDFAIKSLEQRGLAYRVAYTSDTNGGLKLAVTSGLAIAPISRSNIPAGCRELTAADGFGDIDSSNVVLHRNPLAAGEAIDSMENAIREAFTLTPGALLDG
;
A
#
# COMPACT_ATOMS: atom_id res chain seq x y z
N ALA A 1 10.26 14.39 -9.89
CA ALA A 1 10.47 13.10 -9.18
C ALA A 1 9.13 12.60 -8.69
N VAL A 2 8.92 11.28 -8.69
CA VAL A 2 7.71 10.65 -8.13
C VAL A 2 8.04 10.15 -6.73
N VAL A 3 7.27 10.55 -5.73
CA VAL A 3 7.51 10.26 -4.32
C VAL A 3 6.22 9.76 -3.66
N PHE A 4 6.35 8.80 -2.74
CA PHE A 4 5.25 8.42 -1.84
C PHE A 4 5.28 9.35 -0.62
N GLU A 5 4.24 10.16 -0.45
CA GLU A 5 4.12 11.11 0.66
C GLU A 5 2.94 10.77 1.56
N TRP A 6 3.18 10.89 2.86
CA TRP A 6 2.24 10.51 3.90
C TRP A 6 1.83 11.64 4.84
N GLN A 7 2.54 12.77 4.80
CA GLN A 7 2.14 14.02 5.46
C GLN A 7 2.51 15.22 4.59
N ASP A 8 1.56 16.15 4.47
CA ASP A 8 1.66 17.50 3.89
C ASP A 8 2.03 17.58 2.39
N LEU A 9 1.04 17.91 1.55
CA LEU A 9 1.12 18.05 0.09
C LEU A 9 1.85 19.34 -0.33
N ALA A 10 2.92 19.71 0.36
CA ALA A 10 3.56 21.01 0.19
C ALA A 10 4.36 21.07 -1.14
N GLY A 11 3.64 21.40 -2.22
CA GLY A 11 4.22 21.90 -3.48
C GLY A 11 4.29 20.92 -4.65
N GLY A 12 3.77 19.69 -4.52
CA GLY A 12 3.73 18.70 -5.59
C GLY A 12 2.31 18.39 -6.09
N GLU A 13 2.19 17.84 -7.30
CA GLU A 13 0.91 17.39 -7.84
C GLU A 13 0.61 15.95 -7.43
N VAL A 14 -0.57 15.70 -6.86
CA VAL A 14 -1.01 14.33 -6.56
C VAL A 14 -1.37 13.60 -7.86
N LEU A 15 -0.63 12.54 -8.16
CA LEU A 15 -0.88 11.67 -9.30
C LEU A 15 -1.88 10.55 -8.97
N MET A 16 -1.80 10.00 -7.76
CA MET A 16 -2.61 8.85 -7.33
C MET A 16 -2.75 8.83 -5.80
N HIS A 17 -3.93 8.45 -5.31
CA HIS A 17 -4.13 8.09 -3.91
C HIS A 17 -3.91 6.58 -3.76
N ASP A 18 -2.92 6.16 -2.97
CA ASP A 18 -2.51 4.75 -2.84
C ASP A 18 -2.21 4.39 -1.38
N PRO A 19 -3.27 4.30 -0.55
CA PRO A 19 -3.12 4.04 0.87
C PRO A 19 -2.58 2.64 1.13
N THR A 20 -1.91 2.48 2.26
CA THR A 20 -1.59 1.15 2.79
C THR A 20 -2.85 0.53 3.40
N VAL A 21 -3.16 -0.69 2.96
CA VAL A 21 -4.35 -1.45 3.41
C VAL A 21 -3.95 -2.81 3.96
N TRP A 22 -4.80 -3.41 4.77
CA TRP A 22 -4.62 -4.80 5.19
C TRP A 22 -5.03 -5.75 4.07
N VAL A 23 -4.17 -6.69 3.72
CA VAL A 23 -4.42 -7.65 2.64
C VAL A 23 -4.44 -9.08 3.19
N THR A 24 -5.41 -9.87 2.73
CA THR A 24 -5.55 -11.30 3.00
C THR A 24 -5.53 -12.11 1.71
N SER A 25 -5.12 -13.37 1.79
CA SER A 25 -5.45 -14.35 0.75
C SER A 25 -6.96 -14.61 0.73
N GLU A 26 -7.51 -14.80 -0.47
CA GLU A 26 -8.92 -15.14 -0.68
C GLU A 26 -9.28 -16.56 -0.23
N THR A 27 -8.30 -17.44 -0.04
CA THR A 27 -8.54 -18.87 0.24
C THR A 27 -8.19 -19.29 1.66
N HIS A 28 -7.33 -18.54 2.37
CA HIS A 28 -6.79 -18.96 3.67
C HIS A 28 -7.48 -18.34 4.89
N HIS A 29 -8.26 -17.27 4.72
CA HIS A 29 -9.07 -16.66 5.78
C HIS A 29 -8.34 -16.29 7.09
N ARG A 30 -7.03 -16.02 7.03
CA ARG A 30 -6.21 -15.75 8.23
C ARG A 30 -6.68 -14.53 9.05
N HIS A 31 -7.40 -13.61 8.45
CA HIS A 31 -8.01 -12.45 9.11
C HIS A 31 -9.11 -12.82 10.13
N GLU A 32 -9.65 -14.03 10.06
CA GLU A 32 -10.69 -14.53 10.97
C GLU A 32 -10.10 -15.15 12.24
N GLU A 33 -8.80 -15.48 12.25
CA GLU A 33 -8.12 -16.04 13.42
C GLU A 33 -8.00 -15.03 14.57
N ARG A 34 -7.97 -15.54 15.80
CA ARG A 34 -7.75 -14.74 17.02
C ARG A 34 -6.70 -15.41 17.91
N PRO A 35 -5.58 -14.75 18.23
CA PRO A 35 -5.13 -13.46 17.70
C PRO A 35 -4.79 -13.52 16.19
N VAL A 36 -5.07 -12.44 15.46
CA VAL A 36 -4.84 -12.33 14.02
C VAL A 36 -3.34 -12.45 13.72
N PRO A 37 -2.88 -13.40 12.87
CA PRO A 37 -1.50 -13.46 12.43
C PRO A 37 -1.19 -12.35 11.44
N ILE A 38 -0.22 -11.49 11.79
CA ILE A 38 0.21 -10.38 10.94
C ILE A 38 1.66 -10.55 10.49
N ALA A 39 1.93 -10.15 9.26
CA ALA A 39 3.26 -9.94 8.71
C ALA A 39 3.57 -8.43 8.69
N LEU A 40 4.75 -8.03 9.13
CA LEU A 40 5.15 -6.62 9.21
C LEU A 40 6.54 -6.39 8.62
N TYR A 41 6.84 -5.14 8.27
CA TYR A 41 8.23 -4.78 7.98
C TYR A 41 9.11 -4.96 9.24
N SER A 42 10.31 -5.53 9.09
CA SER A 42 11.20 -5.80 10.24
C SER A 42 11.92 -4.55 10.74
N ARG A 43 12.14 -3.54 9.89
CA ARG A 43 12.63 -2.24 10.36
C ARG A 43 11.55 -1.53 11.17
N ASP A 44 11.90 -1.19 12.39
CA ASP A 44 11.13 -0.24 13.19
C ASP A 44 11.02 1.08 12.42
N GLY A 45 9.81 1.61 12.34
CA GLY A 45 9.52 2.77 11.52
C GLY A 45 8.03 3.02 11.36
N TRP A 46 7.74 4.14 10.73
CA TRP A 46 6.39 4.71 10.61
C TRP A 46 5.32 3.69 10.16
N CYS A 47 5.60 2.90 9.11
CA CYS A 47 4.67 1.90 8.56
C CYS A 47 4.28 0.82 9.58
N ARG A 48 5.24 0.38 10.41
CA ARG A 48 4.98 -0.61 11.47
C ARG A 48 4.05 -0.01 12.53
N ASP A 49 4.34 1.21 12.98
CA ASP A 49 3.55 1.88 14.01
C ASP A 49 2.12 2.17 13.56
N PHE A 50 1.92 2.62 12.31
CA PHE A 50 0.58 2.84 11.75
C PHE A 50 -0.20 1.52 11.63
N ALA A 51 0.44 0.45 11.15
CA ALA A 51 -0.21 -0.86 11.04
C ALA A 51 -0.66 -1.36 12.42
N ILE A 52 0.21 -1.31 13.42
CA ILE A 52 -0.14 -1.72 14.79
C ILE A 52 -1.26 -0.86 15.37
N LYS A 53 -1.15 0.47 15.26
CA LYS A 53 -2.20 1.39 15.74
C LYS A 53 -3.56 1.14 15.09
N SER A 54 -3.58 0.82 13.79
CA SER A 54 -4.82 0.50 13.06
C SER A 54 -5.54 -0.70 13.69
N LEU A 55 -4.81 -1.75 14.10
CA LEU A 55 -5.39 -2.91 14.79
C LEU A 55 -5.84 -2.58 16.21
N GLU A 56 -5.02 -1.83 16.96
CA GLU A 56 -5.30 -1.44 18.34
C GLU A 56 -6.54 -0.55 18.46
N GLN A 57 -6.69 0.43 17.56
CA GLN A 57 -7.87 1.30 17.50
C GLN A 57 -9.18 0.54 17.29
N ARG A 58 -9.09 -0.65 16.68
CA ARG A 58 -10.22 -1.55 16.41
C ARG A 58 -10.38 -2.65 17.45
N GLY A 59 -9.50 -2.70 18.46
CA GLY A 59 -9.50 -3.73 19.49
C GLY A 59 -9.19 -5.13 18.95
N LEU A 60 -8.50 -5.24 17.82
CA LEU A 60 -8.16 -6.53 17.22
C LEU A 60 -6.90 -7.11 17.89
N ALA A 61 -7.06 -8.23 18.59
CA ALA A 61 -5.92 -8.99 19.11
C ALA A 61 -5.08 -9.54 17.94
N TYR A 62 -3.76 -9.34 17.98
CA TYR A 62 -2.83 -9.74 16.92
C TYR A 62 -1.59 -10.44 17.46
N ARG A 63 -0.90 -11.16 16.58
CA ARG A 63 0.44 -11.70 16.83
C ARG A 63 1.32 -11.50 15.60
N VAL A 64 2.58 -11.11 15.79
CA VAL A 64 3.53 -11.00 14.69
C VAL A 64 3.96 -12.42 14.30
N ALA A 65 3.42 -12.92 13.19
CA ALA A 65 3.70 -14.26 12.68
C ALA A 65 4.90 -14.28 11.72
N TYR A 66 5.21 -13.13 11.10
CA TYR A 66 6.30 -13.00 10.13
C TYR A 66 6.82 -11.56 10.07
N THR A 67 8.10 -11.39 9.75
CA THR A 67 8.69 -10.08 9.45
C THR A 67 9.56 -10.14 8.21
N SER A 68 9.53 -9.08 7.40
CA SER A 68 10.40 -8.97 6.22
C SER A 68 10.88 -7.54 6.00
N ASP A 69 12.05 -7.35 5.41
CA ASP A 69 12.53 -6.01 5.03
C ASP A 69 12.13 -5.63 3.59
N THR A 70 11.30 -6.45 2.94
CA THR A 70 10.92 -6.26 1.53
C THR A 70 9.43 -6.41 1.33
N ASN A 71 8.89 -5.65 0.37
CA ASN A 71 7.51 -5.81 -0.07
C ASN A 71 7.23 -7.23 -0.59
N GLY A 72 8.20 -7.83 -1.29
CA GLY A 72 8.10 -9.20 -1.80
C GLY A 72 7.89 -10.24 -0.68
N GLY A 73 8.54 -10.08 0.47
CA GLY A 73 8.34 -10.97 1.61
C GLY A 73 6.95 -10.85 2.25
N LEU A 74 6.40 -9.63 2.34
CA LEU A 74 5.02 -9.44 2.81
C LEU A 74 4.01 -10.04 1.84
N LYS A 75 4.20 -9.85 0.54
CA LYS A 75 3.37 -10.50 -0.48
C LYS A 75 3.41 -12.02 -0.35
N LEU A 76 4.59 -12.60 -0.16
CA LEU A 76 4.76 -14.03 0.04
C LEU A 76 4.01 -14.54 1.28
N ALA A 77 4.05 -13.79 2.38
CA ALA A 77 3.35 -14.16 3.61
C ALA A 77 1.84 -14.19 3.41
N VAL A 78 1.29 -13.27 2.62
CA VAL A 78 -0.15 -13.25 2.31
C VAL A 78 -0.51 -14.37 1.33
N THR A 79 0.20 -14.48 0.21
CA THR A 79 -0.14 -15.46 -0.85
C THR A 79 0.03 -16.91 -0.41
N SER A 80 0.98 -17.19 0.50
CA SER A 80 1.15 -18.52 1.11
C SER A 80 0.16 -18.81 2.24
N GLY A 81 -0.68 -17.84 2.62
CA GLY A 81 -1.61 -18.00 3.72
C GLY A 81 -0.93 -18.06 5.09
N LEU A 82 0.25 -17.45 5.25
CA LEU A 82 0.95 -17.39 6.53
C LEU A 82 0.34 -16.34 7.48
N ALA A 83 -0.02 -15.17 6.94
CA ALA A 83 -0.50 -14.03 7.70
C ALA A 83 -1.23 -13.02 6.80
N ILE A 84 -1.94 -12.05 7.39
CA ILE A 84 -2.33 -10.82 6.69
C ILE A 84 -1.16 -9.83 6.71
N ALA A 85 -1.09 -8.90 5.76
CA ALA A 85 0.00 -7.92 5.71
C ALA A 85 -0.46 -6.51 5.28
N PRO A 86 0.23 -5.45 5.72
CA PRO A 86 0.04 -4.10 5.21
C PRO A 86 0.70 -3.95 3.85
N ILE A 87 -0.08 -3.67 2.80
CA ILE A 87 0.39 -3.50 1.42
C ILE A 87 -0.36 -2.32 0.78
N SER A 88 0.31 -1.53 -0.06
CA SER A 88 -0.34 -0.48 -0.87
C SER A 88 -1.45 -1.08 -1.73
N ARG A 89 -2.60 -0.39 -1.82
CA ARG A 89 -3.79 -0.87 -2.54
C ARG A 89 -3.48 -1.19 -4.01
N SER A 90 -2.63 -0.40 -4.66
CA SER A 90 -2.19 -0.62 -6.05
C SER A 90 -1.39 -1.92 -6.25
N ASN A 91 -0.92 -2.54 -5.17
CA ASN A 91 0.09 -3.59 -5.20
C ASN A 91 -0.39 -4.91 -4.56
N ILE A 92 -1.71 -5.07 -4.41
CA ILE A 92 -2.35 -6.29 -3.92
C ILE A 92 -2.01 -7.45 -4.88
N PRO A 93 -1.43 -8.57 -4.40
CA PRO A 93 -1.16 -9.73 -5.25
C PRO A 93 -2.43 -10.38 -5.80
N ALA A 94 -2.32 -11.06 -6.94
CA ALA A 94 -3.40 -11.91 -7.45
C ALA A 94 -3.79 -13.00 -6.42
N GLY A 95 -5.08 -13.34 -6.34
CA GLY A 95 -5.63 -14.28 -5.36
C GLY A 95 -5.65 -13.74 -3.91
N CYS A 96 -5.47 -12.42 -3.76
CA CYS A 96 -5.56 -11.71 -2.50
C CYS A 96 -6.51 -10.53 -2.65
N ARG A 97 -7.06 -10.07 -1.52
CA ARG A 97 -7.98 -8.94 -1.47
C ARG A 97 -7.68 -8.02 -0.29
N GLU A 98 -8.10 -6.77 -0.43
CA GLU A 98 -8.19 -5.82 0.67
C GLU A 98 -9.21 -6.29 1.72
N LEU A 99 -8.87 -6.10 2.99
CA LEU A 99 -9.77 -6.22 4.13
C LEU A 99 -10.40 -4.86 4.42
N THR A 100 -11.72 -4.84 4.45
CA THR A 100 -12.50 -3.60 4.53
C THR A 100 -13.14 -3.43 5.91
N ALA A 101 -13.91 -2.35 6.08
CA ALA A 101 -14.72 -2.14 7.27
C ALA A 101 -15.69 -3.31 7.56
N ALA A 102 -16.19 -3.98 6.51
CA ALA A 102 -17.05 -5.15 6.65
C ALA A 102 -16.32 -6.35 7.28
N ASP A 103 -15.01 -6.45 7.08
CA ASP A 103 -14.16 -7.48 7.69
C ASP A 103 -13.66 -7.08 9.10
N GLY A 104 -13.97 -5.86 9.55
CA GLY A 104 -13.44 -5.28 10.78
C GLY A 104 -12.11 -4.55 10.61
N PHE A 105 -11.65 -4.29 9.38
CA PHE A 105 -10.39 -3.60 9.06
C PHE A 105 -10.63 -2.26 8.35
N GLY A 106 -9.56 -1.49 8.11
CA GLY A 106 -9.61 -0.29 7.29
C GLY A 106 -8.21 0.22 7.00
N ASP A 107 -8.16 1.37 6.33
CA ASP A 107 -6.92 1.98 5.87
C ASP A 107 -5.95 2.19 7.03
N ILE A 108 -4.66 1.92 6.76
CA ILE A 108 -3.58 2.06 7.73
C ILE A 108 -3.02 3.49 7.68
N ASP A 109 -2.92 4.04 6.46
CA ASP A 109 -2.49 5.41 6.20
C ASP A 109 -3.25 5.98 5.00
N SER A 110 -3.02 7.25 4.69
CA SER A 110 -3.63 7.97 3.56
C SER A 110 -2.58 8.36 2.50
N SER A 111 -1.61 7.49 2.23
CA SER A 111 -0.46 7.79 1.37
C SER A 111 -0.86 8.22 -0.05
N ASN A 112 -0.14 9.20 -0.59
CA ASN A 112 -0.30 9.72 -1.95
C ASN A 112 0.97 9.51 -2.77
N VAL A 113 0.82 9.27 -4.07
CA VAL A 113 1.89 9.36 -5.05
C VAL A 113 1.90 10.77 -5.61
N VAL A 114 2.99 11.50 -5.40
CA VAL A 114 3.11 12.93 -5.72
C VAL A 114 4.24 13.15 -6.74
N LEU A 115 3.96 13.95 -7.77
CA LEU A 115 4.92 14.45 -8.73
C LEU A 115 5.46 15.80 -8.28
N HIS A 116 6.74 15.83 -7.95
CA HIS A 116 7.48 17.06 -7.66
C HIS A 116 8.24 17.54 -8.88
N ARG A 117 8.00 18.80 -9.27
CA ARG A 117 8.78 19.51 -10.29
C ARG A 117 9.73 20.49 -9.61
N ASN A 118 11.00 20.47 -9.98
CA ASN A 118 11.90 21.53 -9.57
C ASN A 118 11.49 22.82 -10.28
N PRO A 119 11.11 23.90 -9.56
CA PRO A 119 10.64 25.14 -10.17
C PRO A 119 11.70 25.85 -11.05
N LEU A 120 12.98 25.51 -10.87
CA LEU A 120 14.08 26.04 -11.68
C LEU A 120 14.35 25.20 -12.94
N ALA A 121 13.68 24.06 -13.12
CA ALA A 121 13.86 23.19 -14.27
C ALA A 121 12.88 23.56 -15.41
N ALA A 122 13.43 23.96 -16.55
CA ALA A 122 12.68 24.33 -17.75
C ALA A 122 13.27 23.63 -19.00
N GLY A 123 12.39 23.28 -19.95
CA GLY A 123 12.77 22.69 -21.23
C GLY A 123 11.81 21.58 -21.68
N GLU A 124 11.73 21.39 -23.00
CA GLU A 124 10.80 20.46 -23.66
C GLU A 124 10.93 19.00 -23.17
N ALA A 125 12.14 18.57 -22.83
CA ALA A 125 12.38 17.23 -22.28
C ALA A 125 11.79 17.05 -20.87
N ILE A 126 11.77 18.11 -20.05
CA ILE A 126 11.16 18.07 -18.71
C ILE A 126 9.64 18.01 -18.85
N ASP A 127 9.06 18.82 -19.74
CA ASP A 127 7.62 18.85 -19.99
C ASP A 127 7.14 17.50 -20.56
N SER A 128 7.90 16.92 -21.49
CA SER A 128 7.60 15.62 -22.09
C SER A 128 7.65 14.48 -21.05
N MET A 129 8.65 14.48 -20.16
CA MET A 129 8.76 13.48 -19.09
C MET A 129 7.61 13.63 -18.08
N GLU A 130 7.24 14.86 -17.72
CA GLU A 130 6.10 15.12 -16.84
C GLU A 130 4.80 14.60 -17.44
N ASN A 131 4.53 14.88 -18.71
CA ASN A 131 3.33 14.39 -19.39
C ASN A 131 3.31 12.86 -19.48
N ALA A 132 4.44 12.23 -19.82
CA ALA A 132 4.54 10.78 -19.87
C ALA A 132 4.27 10.12 -18.51
N ILE A 133 4.76 10.73 -17.43
CA ILE A 133 4.46 10.26 -16.06
C ILE A 133 2.96 10.42 -15.78
N ARG A 134 2.37 11.61 -16.01
CA ARG A 134 0.92 11.81 -15.82
C ARG A 134 0.09 10.77 -16.57
N GLU A 135 0.38 10.56 -17.84
CA GLU A 135 -0.32 9.57 -18.68
C GLU A 135 -0.24 8.17 -18.07
N ALA A 136 0.94 7.71 -17.65
CA ALA A 136 1.12 6.40 -17.02
C ALA A 136 0.27 6.22 -15.76
N PHE A 137 0.07 7.27 -14.96
CA PHE A 137 -0.78 7.23 -13.76
C PHE A 137 -2.27 7.43 -14.05
N THR A 138 -2.65 7.98 -15.22
CA THR A 138 -4.06 8.02 -15.66
C THR A 138 -4.54 6.72 -16.29
N LEU A 139 -3.63 5.90 -16.83
CA LEU A 139 -3.94 4.66 -17.56
C LEU A 139 -4.34 3.46 -16.69
N THR A 140 -4.48 3.64 -15.36
CA THR A 140 -4.94 2.55 -14.48
C THR A 140 -6.26 2.93 -13.80
N PRO A 141 -7.39 2.60 -14.45
CA PRO A 141 -8.28 1.59 -13.89
C PRO A 141 -8.64 0.51 -14.94
N GLY A 142 -8.17 -0.72 -14.75
CA GLY A 142 -8.78 -1.92 -15.36
C GLY A 142 -8.53 -2.21 -16.85
N ALA A 143 -7.53 -1.63 -17.51
CA ALA A 143 -7.31 -1.80 -18.95
C ALA A 143 -6.05 -2.62 -19.30
N LEU A 144 -5.90 -3.84 -18.77
CA LEU A 144 -4.98 -4.86 -19.33
C LEU A 144 -5.54 -6.28 -19.13
N LEU A 145 -6.85 -6.45 -19.38
CA LEU A 145 -7.46 -7.75 -19.67
C LEU A 145 -8.22 -7.60 -20.98
N ASP A 146 -7.49 -7.65 -22.10
CA ASP A 146 -7.95 -8.13 -23.41
C ASP A 146 -6.80 -7.97 -24.41
N GLY A 147 -6.19 -9.09 -24.77
CA GLY A 147 -5.13 -9.24 -25.75
C GLY A 147 -4.79 -10.71 -25.95
#